data_AF-A0A965VHR2-F1
#
_entry.id   AF-A0A965VHR2-F1
#
_cell.length_a   1.000
_cell.length_b   1.000
_cell.length_c   1.000
_cell.angle_alpha   90.00
_cell.angle_beta   90.00
_cell.angle_gamma   90.00
#
_symmetry.space_group_name_H-M   'P 1'
#
loop_
_entity.id
_entity.type
_entity.pdbx_description
1 polymer ?
#
loop_
_entity_poly.entity_id
_entity_poly.type
_entity_poly.pdbx_seq_one_letter_code
_entity_poly.pdbx_strand_id
1 'polypeptide(L)' 'MIINSLKQMEKIVSKYKELHWVGWDVVERKRSDLGRTSPNGIRVKDTWYMQKTFNLDRRGWDIPNKYGE' A
#
# COMPACT_ATOMS: atom_id res chain seq x y z
N MET A 1 -4.11 11.94 1.09
CA MET A 1 -5.48 12.08 0.57
C MET A 1 -6.33 10.96 1.13
N ILE A 2 -7.61 11.28 1.38
CA ILE A 2 -8.57 10.29 1.87
C ILE A 2 -9.44 9.85 0.70
N ILE A 3 -9.39 8.56 0.36
CA ILE A 3 -10.25 7.96 -0.65
C ILE A 3 -11.39 7.24 0.06
N ASN A 4 -12.61 7.70 -0.15
CA ASN A 4 -13.81 7.09 0.43
C ASN A 4 -14.62 6.25 -0.58
N SER A 5 -14.17 6.19 -1.84
CA SER A 5 -14.83 5.42 -2.89
C SER A 5 -14.00 4.20 -3.26
N LEU A 6 -14.59 3.01 -3.12
CA LEU A 6 -13.97 1.74 -3.52
C LEU A 6 -13.52 1.79 -4.98
N LYS A 7 -14.38 2.26 -5.89
CA LYS A 7 -14.07 2.34 -7.32
C LYS A 7 -12.86 3.22 -7.62
N GLN A 8 -12.67 4.30 -6.88
CA GLN A 8 -11.49 5.15 -7.01
C GLN A 8 -10.24 4.44 -6.47
N MET A 9 -10.38 3.76 -5.33
CA MET A 9 -9.31 2.97 -4.72
C MET A 9 -8.85 1.83 -5.64
N GLU A 10 -9.77 1.08 -6.23
CA GLU A 10 -9.47 -0.01 -7.17
C GLU A 10 -8.73 0.47 -8.42
N LYS A 11 -9.12 1.64 -8.96
CA LYS A 11 -8.38 2.27 -10.07
C LYS A 11 -6.95 2.59 -9.70
N ILE A 12 -6.73 3.15 -8.50
CA ILE A 12 -5.39 3.48 -8.01
C ILE A 12 -4.58 2.21 -7.84
N VAL A 13 -5.10 1.20 -7.13
CA VAL A 13 -4.39 -0.07 -6.92
C VAL A 13 -4.06 -0.76 -8.24
N SER A 14 -4.96 -0.70 -9.23
CA SER A 14 -4.71 -1.27 -10.56
C SER A 14 -3.68 -0.48 -11.38
N LYS A 15 -3.54 0.83 -11.13
CA LYS A 15 -2.58 1.70 -11.81
C LYS A 15 -1.14 1.47 -11.31
N TYR A 16 -0.96 1.20 -10.02
CA TYR A 16 0.36 1.06 -9.40
C TYR A 16 0.66 -0.38 -9.02
N LYS A 17 1.68 -0.98 -9.66
CA LYS A 17 2.11 -2.37 -9.41
C LYS A 17 2.61 -2.63 -7.99
N GLU A 18 2.98 -1.57 -7.27
CA GLU A 18 3.45 -1.63 -5.88
C GLU A 18 2.28 -1.77 -4.88
N LEU A 19 1.06 -1.41 -5.29
CA LEU A 19 -0.12 -1.48 -4.42
C LEU A 19 -0.84 -2.80 -4.63
N HIS A 20 -1.29 -3.40 -3.53
CA HIS A 20 -2.03 -4.64 -3.53
C HIS A 20 -3.12 -4.63 -2.47
N TRP A 21 -4.20 -5.36 -2.72
CA TRP A 21 -5.24 -5.60 -1.72
C TRP A 21 -4.83 -6.71 -0.76
N VAL A 22 -5.03 -6.47 0.53
CA VAL A 22 -4.95 -7.47 1.61
C VAL A 22 -6.25 -7.39 2.38
N GLY A 23 -7.22 -8.21 1.97
CA GLY A 23 -8.60 -8.10 2.46
C GLY A 23 -9.22 -6.76 2.04
N TRP A 24 -9.61 -5.95 3.02
CA TRP A 24 -10.17 -4.60 2.82
C TRP A 24 -9.12 -3.48 2.88
N ASP A 25 -7.90 -3.81 3.28
CA ASP A 25 -6.79 -2.87 3.41
C ASP A 25 -5.93 -2.90 2.16
N VAL A 26 -5.25 -1.78 1.88
CA VAL A 26 -4.32 -1.68 0.76
C VAL A 26 -2.89 -1.63 1.28
N VAL A 27 -2.03 -2.47 0.72
CA VAL A 27 -0.61 -2.49 1.07
C VAL A 27 0.23 -2.02 -0.10
N GLU A 28 1.13 -1.09 0.16
CA GLU A 28 2.25 -0.77 -0.72
C GLU A 28 3.41 -1.70 -0.38
N ARG A 29 3.94 -2.41 -1.37
CA ARG A 29 5.17 -3.19 -1.24
C ARG A 29 6.20 -2.65 -2.20
N LYS A 30 7.23 -2.01 -1.62
CA LYS A 30 8.38 -1.53 -2.39
C LYS A 30 9.59 -2.37 -2.07
N ARG A 31 10.24 -2.92 -3.09
CA ARG A 31 11.48 -3.68 -2.89
C ARG A 31 12.55 -2.75 -2.33
N SER A 32 13.15 -3.14 -1.21
CA SER A 32 14.20 -2.36 -0.56
C SER A 32 15.06 -3.25 0.32
N ASP A 33 16.37 -3.22 0.10
CA ASP A 33 17.35 -3.91 0.94
C ASP A 33 17.36 -3.38 2.38
N LEU A 34 16.94 -2.13 2.57
CA LEU A 34 16.71 -1.52 3.88
C LEU A 34 15.48 -2.11 4.60
N GLY A 35 14.64 -2.87 3.90
CA GLY A 35 13.57 -3.66 4.51
C GLY A 35 14.10 -4.60 5.59
N ARG A 36 15.35 -5.07 5.50
CA ARG A 36 15.94 -5.97 6.51
C ARG A 36 16.08 -5.32 7.90
N THR A 37 16.30 -4.00 7.94
CA THR A 37 16.55 -3.27 9.19
C THR A 37 15.36 -2.42 9.62
N SER A 38 14.33 -2.31 8.78
CA SER A 38 13.19 -1.44 9.03
C SER A 38 12.08 -2.17 9.80
N PRO A 39 11.40 -1.51 10.76
CA PRO A 39 10.28 -2.11 11.49
C PRO A 39 9.10 -2.46 10.58
N ASN A 40 8.97 -1.76 9.45
CA ASN A 40 7.95 -1.99 8.42
C ASN A 40 8.46 -2.87 7.27
N GLY A 41 9.60 -3.53 7.46
CA GLY A 41 10.17 -4.45 6.52
C GLY A 41 9.50 -5.81 6.55
N ILE A 42 9.19 -6.37 5.39
CA ILE A 42 8.66 -7.72 5.24
C ILE A 42 9.52 -8.51 4.27
N ARG A 43 9.83 -9.76 4.64
CA ARG A 43 10.50 -10.70 3.74
C ARG A 43 9.47 -11.51 2.97
N VAL A 44 9.41 -11.33 1.66
CA VAL A 44 8.49 -12.05 0.77
C VAL A 44 9.31 -12.78 -0.28
N LYS A 45 9.17 -14.11 -0.35
CA LYS A 45 9.88 -14.99 -1.31
C LYS A 45 11.39 -14.69 -1.37
N ASP A 46 12.01 -14.69 -0.18
CA ASP A 46 13.44 -14.43 0.02
C ASP A 46 13.94 -13.02 -0.32
N THR A 47 13.06 -12.11 -0.78
CA THR A 47 13.42 -10.71 -0.99
C THR A 47 12.83 -9.81 0.09
N TRP A 48 13.57 -8.78 0.49
CA TRP A 48 13.11 -7.75 1.42
C TRP A 48 12.31 -6.66 0.71
N TYR A 49 11.16 -6.35 1.30
CA TYR A 49 10.28 -5.28 0.89
C TYR A 49 10.01 -4.37 2.08
N MET A 50 9.82 -3.08 1.83
CA MET A 50 9.14 -2.20 2.76
C MET A 50 7.64 -2.31 2.46
N GLN A 51 6.87 -2.67 3.49
CA GLN A 51 5.42 -2.70 3.41
C GLN A 51 4.83 -1.50 4.14
N LYS A 52 3.91 -0.81 3.48
CA LYS A 52 3.07 0.21 4.13
C LYS A 52 1.62 -0.19 3.97
N THR A 53 0.94 -0.44 5.08
CA THR A 53 -0.50 -0.77 5.09
C THR A 53 -1.29 0.52 5.26
N PHE A 54 -2.31 0.67 4.42
CA PHE A 54 -3.31 1.71 4.46
C PHE A 54 -4.63 1.06 4.84
N ASN A 55 -4.97 1.21 6.12
CA ASN A 55 -6.16 0.58 6.66
C ASN A 55 -7.41 1.35 6.24
N LEU A 56 -8.51 0.62 6.02
CA LEU A 56 -9.81 1.25 5.81
C LEU A 56 -10.34 1.79 7.14
N ASP A 57 -10.41 3.11 7.26
CA ASP A 57 -11.07 3.78 8.39
C ASP A 57 -12.47 4.28 8.02
N ARG A 58 -13.25 4.78 8.99
CA ARG A 58 -14.59 5.37 8.75
C ARG A 58 -14.55 6.53 7.73
N ARG A 59 -13.40 7.21 7.63
CA ARG A 59 -13.20 8.29 6.65
C ARG A 59 -12.84 7.77 5.25
N GLY A 60 -12.38 6.53 5.14
CA GLY A 60 -11.83 5.93 3.92
C GLY A 60 -10.39 5.47 4.11
N TRP A 61 -9.71 5.21 3.00
CA TRP A 61 -8.28 4.90 2.99
C TRP A 61 -7.45 6.18 2.93
N ASP A 62 -6.54 6.36 3.89
CA ASP A 62 -5.55 7.44 3.84
C ASP A 62 -4.33 7.02 3.01
N ILE A 63 -4.23 7.52 1.80
CA ILE A 63 -3.14 7.23 0.86
C ILE A 63 -2.32 8.50 0.61
N PRO A 64 -0.98 8.42 0.46
CA PRO A 64 -0.17 9.58 0.11
C PRO A 64 -0.54 10.15 -1.27
N ASN A 65 -0.54 11.49 -1.41
CA ASN A 65 -1.01 12.20 -2.61
C ASN A 65 -0.33 11.80 -3.93
N LYS A 66 0.86 11.17 -3.86
CA LYS A 66 1.59 10.62 -5.04
C LYS A 66 0.78 9.63 -5.89
N TYR A 67 -0.30 9.09 -5.35
CA TYR A 67 -1.17 8.12 -6.02
C TYR A 67 -2.49 8.71 -6.52
N GLY A 68 -2.74 10.00 -6.27
CA GLY A 68 -4.00 10.68 -6.59
C GLY A 68 -4.04 11.34 -7.97
N GLU A 69 -2.95 11.30 -8.73
CA GLU A 69 -2.77 11.92 -10.04
C GLU A 69 -2.72 10.86 -11.15
#